data_AF-U6DLU1-F1
#
_entry.id   AF-U6DLU1-F1
#
_cell.length_a   1.000
_cell.length_b   1.000
_cell.length_c   1.000
_cell.angle_alpha   90.00
_cell.angle_beta   90.00
_cell.angle_gamma   90.00
#
_symmetry.space_group_name_H-M   'P 1'
#
loop_
_entity.id
_entity.type
_entity.pdbx_description
1 polymer ?
#
loop_
_entity_poly.entity_id
_entity_poly.type
_entity_poly.pdbx_seq_one_letter_code
_entity_poly.pdbx_strand_id
1 'polypeptide(L)'
;EADWWRRGESPAPAATVVDVDEVRGSGEEGTEVVALLESERPEEGTKSSGLGVCEWLLVLTSLLFIIVTFPFSIWFCIKVAQEYERVLIFRLGHLLPGRAKGPGLFFFLPCLDTYHKVDLRLQTLEIPFHEVVTKDMFIMEIDAICYYRMENASLLLNSLAHVPRAVQFLVQTTMKRLLAHRSLTEILLERKSIAQDIKVALDAVTCIWGIKVERTE
;
A
#
# COMPACT_ATOMS: atom_id res chain seq x y z
N GLU A 1 50.63 -24.03 -46.44
CA GLU A 1 49.97 -22.72 -46.60
C GLU A 1 49.28 -22.33 -45.30
N ALA A 2 49.35 -21.04 -44.94
CA ALA A 2 48.72 -20.34 -43.81
C ALA A 2 49.21 -20.74 -42.38
N ASP A 3 50.14 -20.09 -41.67
CA ASP A 3 50.66 -18.70 -41.64
C ASP A 3 49.95 -17.78 -40.61
N TRP A 4 50.79 -17.08 -39.84
CA TRP A 4 50.53 -15.85 -39.04
C TRP A 4 49.95 -15.93 -37.60
N TRP A 5 50.74 -16.50 -36.69
CA TRP A 5 50.87 -15.98 -35.32
C TRP A 5 51.62 -14.64 -35.32
N ARG A 6 50.97 -13.49 -35.07
CA ARG A 6 51.62 -12.33 -34.40
C ARG A 6 50.65 -11.21 -33.99
N ARG A 7 50.95 -10.67 -32.79
CA ARG A 7 50.45 -9.44 -32.13
C ARG A 7 49.14 -9.61 -31.37
N GLY A 8 49.02 -9.18 -30.12
CA GLY A 8 49.91 -8.35 -29.30
C GLY A 8 49.14 -7.99 -28.03
N GLU A 9 49.88 -7.53 -27.02
CA GLU A 9 49.45 -7.17 -25.67
C GLU A 9 48.03 -6.59 -25.50
N SER A 10 47.46 -6.99 -24.36
CA SER A 10 46.34 -6.39 -23.64
C SER A 10 46.44 -4.87 -23.47
N PRO A 11 45.32 -4.14 -23.58
CA PRO A 11 45.05 -2.97 -22.77
C PRO A 11 44.13 -3.36 -21.60
N ALA A 12 44.49 -2.88 -20.41
CA ALA A 12 43.70 -2.95 -19.19
C ALA A 12 42.24 -2.51 -19.41
N PRO A 13 41.26 -3.02 -18.64
CA PRO A 13 39.96 -2.39 -18.59
C PRO A 13 40.16 -0.94 -18.14
N ALA A 14 39.70 -0.01 -18.98
CA ALA A 14 39.67 1.40 -18.67
C ALA A 14 39.06 1.56 -17.28
N ALA A 15 39.85 2.07 -16.35
CA ALA A 15 39.36 2.56 -15.08
C ALA A 15 38.39 3.70 -15.41
N THR A 16 37.10 3.39 -15.47
CA THR A 16 36.06 4.37 -15.22
C THR A 16 36.19 4.73 -13.75
N VAL A 17 37.07 5.69 -13.49
CA VAL A 17 37.12 6.44 -12.25
C VAL A 17 35.74 7.08 -12.13
N VAL A 18 34.90 6.46 -11.31
CA VAL A 18 33.68 7.10 -10.83
C VAL A 18 34.18 8.23 -9.95
N ASP A 19 33.97 9.46 -10.40
CA ASP A 19 34.29 10.66 -9.65
C ASP A 19 33.46 10.65 -8.35
N VAL A 20 34.14 10.59 -7.21
CA VAL A 20 33.52 10.43 -5.87
C VAL A 20 33.12 11.79 -5.27
N ASP A 21 33.29 12.90 -6.00
CA ASP A 21 32.92 14.23 -5.51
C ASP A 21 31.46 14.64 -5.74
N GLU A 22 30.61 13.73 -6.26
CA GLU A 22 29.16 13.97 -6.42
C GLU A 22 28.32 13.45 -5.23
N VAL A 23 28.95 13.17 -4.08
CA VAL A 23 28.24 12.72 -2.85
C VAL A 23 28.06 13.85 -1.83
N ARG A 24 28.52 15.07 -2.12
CA ARG A 24 28.31 16.24 -1.27
C ARG A 24 27.02 17.03 -1.56
N GLY A 25 26.05 16.40 -2.24
CA GLY A 25 24.71 16.94 -2.54
C GLY A 25 23.53 16.13 -1.97
N SER A 26 23.75 14.98 -1.33
CA SER A 26 22.67 14.06 -0.91
C SER A 26 21.89 14.50 0.35
N GLY A 27 21.97 15.79 0.71
CA GLY A 27 21.03 16.45 1.62
C GLY A 27 19.88 17.14 0.90
N GLU A 28 20.04 17.45 -0.39
CA GLU A 28 19.06 18.20 -1.18
C GLU A 28 18.10 17.27 -1.94
N GLU A 29 18.56 16.11 -2.40
CA GLU A 29 17.73 15.16 -3.17
C GLU A 29 16.53 14.62 -2.38
N GLY A 30 16.71 14.33 -1.08
CA GLY A 30 15.61 13.93 -0.19
C GLY A 30 14.55 15.02 -0.01
N THR A 31 14.95 16.28 -0.17
CA THR A 31 14.08 17.44 -0.08
C THR A 31 13.43 17.73 -1.43
N GLU A 32 14.12 17.44 -2.54
CA GLU A 32 13.59 17.48 -3.90
C GLU A 32 12.59 16.34 -4.17
N VAL A 33 12.81 15.11 -3.70
CA VAL A 33 11.78 14.05 -3.82
C VAL A 33 10.58 14.28 -2.89
N VAL A 34 10.79 14.87 -1.72
CA VAL A 34 9.68 15.29 -0.83
C VAL A 34 8.96 16.51 -1.40
N ALA A 35 9.66 17.45 -2.05
CA ALA A 35 9.06 18.59 -2.75
C ALA A 35 8.36 18.17 -4.05
N LEU A 36 8.84 17.14 -4.75
CA LEU A 36 8.18 16.55 -5.92
C LEU A 36 6.93 15.74 -5.51
N LEU A 37 6.92 15.12 -4.33
CA LEU A 37 5.71 14.49 -3.78
C LEU A 37 4.70 15.52 -3.23
N GLU A 38 5.17 16.70 -2.78
CA GLU A 38 4.29 17.82 -2.38
C GLU A 38 3.76 18.60 -3.60
N SER A 39 4.44 18.54 -4.75
CA SER A 39 4.08 19.16 -6.03
C SER A 39 2.92 18.45 -6.76
N GLU A 40 2.52 17.25 -6.34
CA GLU A 40 1.31 16.57 -6.79
C GLU A 40 0.15 16.70 -5.78
N ARG A 41 -0.02 17.87 -5.16
CA ARG A 41 -1.37 18.31 -4.80
C ARG A 41 -2.05 18.78 -6.08
N PRO A 42 -2.95 18.00 -6.70
CA PRO A 42 -3.84 18.61 -7.67
C PRO A 42 -4.60 19.70 -6.94
N GLU A 43 -4.48 20.89 -7.50
CA GLU A 43 -5.25 22.07 -7.15
C GLU A 43 -6.73 21.73 -6.98
N GLU A 44 -7.41 22.62 -6.26
CA GLU A 44 -8.84 22.78 -6.17
C GLU A 44 -9.50 22.93 -7.56
N GLY A 45 -9.46 21.85 -8.33
CA GLY A 45 -10.30 21.65 -9.49
C GLY A 45 -11.65 21.26 -8.95
N THR A 46 -12.53 22.25 -8.85
CA THR A 46 -13.97 22.06 -8.99
C THR A 46 -14.21 21.40 -10.36
N LYS A 47 -13.86 20.13 -10.51
CA LYS A 47 -14.34 19.32 -11.62
C LYS A 47 -15.77 18.98 -11.27
N SER A 48 -16.65 19.91 -11.62
CA SER A 48 -18.00 19.57 -12.02
C SER A 48 -17.91 18.61 -13.21
N SER A 49 -17.61 17.34 -12.97
CA SER A 49 -18.29 16.31 -13.73
C SER A 49 -19.75 16.56 -13.43
N GLY A 50 -20.45 17.23 -14.36
CA GLY A 50 -21.82 17.61 -14.17
C GLY A 50 -22.59 16.39 -13.70
N LEU A 51 -23.07 16.40 -12.45
CA LEU A 51 -24.03 15.42 -11.99
C LEU A 51 -25.13 15.44 -13.05
N GLY A 52 -25.32 14.34 -13.76
CA GLY A 52 -26.36 14.28 -14.77
C GLY A 52 -27.67 14.73 -14.16
N VAL A 53 -28.53 15.41 -14.93
CA VAL A 53 -29.87 15.80 -14.46
C VAL A 53 -30.61 14.60 -13.88
N CYS A 54 -30.33 13.39 -14.41
CA CYS A 54 -30.81 12.11 -13.88
C CYS A 54 -30.33 11.82 -12.45
N GLU A 55 -29.06 12.06 -12.14
CA GLU A 55 -28.49 11.85 -10.79
C GLU A 55 -29.14 12.82 -9.79
N TRP A 56 -29.31 14.08 -10.19
CA TRP A 56 -30.01 15.08 -9.39
C TRP A 56 -31.49 14.72 -9.19
N LEU A 57 -32.19 14.23 -10.21
CA LEU A 57 -33.57 13.77 -10.11
C LEU A 57 -33.70 12.55 -9.18
N LEU A 58 -32.77 11.60 -9.22
CA LEU A 58 -32.73 10.45 -8.30
C LEU A 58 -32.48 10.89 -6.86
N VAL A 59 -31.55 11.83 -6.65
CA VAL A 59 -31.32 12.41 -5.32
C VAL A 59 -32.56 13.14 -4.82
N LEU A 60 -33.22 13.94 -5.67
CA LEU A 60 -34.41 14.71 -5.31
C LEU A 60 -35.62 13.80 -5.00
N THR A 61 -35.83 12.76 -5.79
CA THR A 61 -36.92 11.78 -5.57
C THR A 61 -36.68 10.94 -4.31
N SER A 62 -35.44 10.51 -4.07
CA SER A 62 -35.06 9.86 -2.81
C SER A 62 -35.26 10.80 -1.61
N LEU A 63 -34.86 12.06 -1.73
CA LEU A 63 -35.04 13.08 -0.69
C LEU A 63 -36.53 13.32 -0.38
N LEU A 64 -37.38 13.42 -1.41
CA LEU A 64 -38.82 13.56 -1.26
C LEU A 64 -39.42 12.37 -0.48
N PHE A 65 -38.99 11.14 -0.77
CA PHE A 65 -39.44 9.94 -0.08
C PHE A 65 -39.02 9.93 1.40
N ILE A 66 -37.81 10.40 1.71
CA ILE A 66 -37.31 10.59 3.08
C ILE A 66 -38.14 11.63 3.84
N ILE A 67 -38.50 12.75 3.19
CA ILE A 67 -39.32 13.82 3.78
C ILE A 67 -40.75 13.32 4.07
N VAL A 68 -41.34 12.50 3.19
CA VAL A 68 -42.66 11.90 3.42
C VAL A 68 -42.64 10.91 4.59
N THR A 69 -41.51 10.25 4.82
CA THR A 69 -41.32 9.24 5.88
C THR A 69 -40.55 9.77 7.10
N PHE A 70 -40.51 11.11 7.26
CA PHE A 70 -39.65 11.86 8.18
C PHE A 70 -39.47 11.26 9.59
N PRO A 71 -40.53 10.86 10.34
CA PRO A 71 -40.34 10.35 11.70
C PRO A 71 -39.62 8.99 11.75
N PHE A 72 -39.72 8.16 10.70
CA PHE A 72 -39.04 6.86 10.64
C PHE A 72 -37.64 6.97 10.01
N SER A 73 -37.46 7.87 9.04
CA SER A 73 -36.23 7.96 8.26
C SER A 73 -35.03 8.48 9.05
N ILE A 74 -35.25 9.44 9.97
CA ILE A 74 -34.18 10.04 10.79
C ILE A 74 -33.49 8.99 11.67
N TRP A 75 -34.23 8.06 12.27
CA TRP A 75 -33.65 7.00 13.09
C TRP A 75 -32.79 6.05 12.26
N PHE A 76 -33.14 5.84 10.99
CA PHE A 76 -32.43 4.91 10.11
C PHE A 76 -31.19 5.53 9.45
N CYS A 77 -31.20 6.84 9.16
CA CYS A 77 -30.10 7.52 8.47
C CYS A 77 -28.91 7.86 9.38
N ILE A 78 -29.11 7.86 10.69
CA ILE A 78 -28.07 8.18 11.67
C ILE A 78 -27.33 6.91 12.05
N LYS A 79 -26.07 6.77 11.61
CA LYS A 79 -25.16 5.75 12.12
C LYS A 79 -23.92 6.37 12.74
N VAL A 80 -23.45 5.73 13.81
CA VAL A 80 -22.24 6.13 14.53
C VAL A 80 -21.08 5.26 14.03
N ALA A 81 -20.02 5.90 13.55
CA ALA A 81 -18.72 5.26 13.33
C ALA A 81 -17.88 5.36 14.60
N GLN A 82 -17.14 4.29 14.94
CA GLN A 82 -16.25 4.28 16.08
C GLN A 82 -14.91 4.97 15.75
N GLU A 83 -14.17 5.41 16.79
CA GLU A 83 -12.88 6.13 16.65
C GLU A 83 -11.85 5.42 15.75
N TYR A 84 -11.85 4.08 15.82
CA TYR A 84 -10.90 3.21 15.13
C TYR A 84 -11.39 2.75 13.75
N GLU A 85 -12.64 3.05 13.39
CA GLU A 85 -13.21 2.74 12.07
C GLU A 85 -13.13 3.99 11.18
N ARG A 86 -12.63 3.82 9.95
CA ARG A 86 -12.79 4.82 8.89
C ARG A 86 -13.88 4.36 7.93
N VAL A 87 -14.80 5.26 7.64
CA VAL A 87 -15.93 4.97 6.75
C VAL A 87 -15.76 5.72 5.44
N LEU A 88 -15.84 4.95 4.35
CA LEU A 88 -15.85 5.45 2.99
C LEU A 88 -17.27 5.32 2.46
N ILE A 89 -17.83 6.45 2.02
CA ILE A 89 -19.19 6.52 1.48
C ILE A 89 -19.09 6.65 -0.03
N PHE A 90 -19.70 5.72 -0.73
CA PHE A 90 -19.84 5.71 -2.18
C PHE A 90 -21.27 6.07 -2.50
N ARG A 91 -21.48 7.11 -3.31
CA ARG A 91 -22.80 7.48 -3.83
C ARG A 91 -22.83 7.12 -5.29
N LEU A 92 -23.75 6.24 -5.66
CA LEU A 92 -23.95 5.82 -7.05
C LEU A 92 -22.64 5.33 -7.74
N GLY A 93 -21.77 4.68 -6.97
CA GLY A 93 -20.48 4.16 -7.45
C GLY A 93 -19.37 5.22 -7.54
N HIS A 94 -19.65 6.48 -7.26
CA HIS A 94 -18.63 7.52 -7.13
C HIS A 94 -18.20 7.66 -5.67
N LEU A 95 -16.88 7.65 -5.44
CA LEU A 95 -16.31 7.96 -4.15
C LEU A 95 -16.61 9.44 -3.86
N LEU A 96 -17.30 9.74 -2.75
CA LEU A 96 -17.51 11.14 -2.38
C LEU A 96 -16.15 11.83 -2.25
N PRO A 97 -15.94 13.01 -2.87
CA PRO A 97 -14.65 13.72 -2.86
C PRO A 97 -14.25 14.31 -1.50
N GLY A 98 -14.91 13.91 -0.41
CA GLY A 98 -14.46 14.21 0.95
C GLY A 98 -13.53 13.09 1.44
N ARG A 99 -12.37 13.46 2.02
CA ARG A 99 -11.51 12.52 2.77
C ARG A 99 -12.35 11.59 3.64
N ALA A 100 -11.91 10.34 3.78
CA ALA A 100 -12.54 9.33 4.64
C ALA A 100 -13.09 9.97 5.91
N LYS A 101 -14.43 9.90 6.10
CA LYS A 101 -15.06 10.63 7.19
C LYS A 101 -14.46 10.14 8.50
N GLY A 102 -14.04 11.10 9.31
CA GLY A 102 -13.55 10.86 10.65
C GLY A 102 -14.64 10.25 11.54
N PRO A 103 -14.23 9.75 12.71
CA PRO A 103 -15.17 9.14 13.64
C PRO A 103 -16.25 10.12 14.08
N GLY A 104 -17.44 9.58 14.36
CA GLY A 104 -18.61 10.37 14.72
C GLY A 104 -19.88 9.99 13.97
N LEU A 105 -20.86 10.89 14.08
CA LEU A 105 -22.17 10.74 13.46
C LEU A 105 -22.05 11.03 11.96
N PHE A 106 -22.42 10.07 11.11
CA PHE A 106 -22.55 10.33 9.69
C PHE A 106 -23.95 9.98 9.20
N PHE A 107 -24.44 10.82 8.29
CA PHE A 107 -25.70 10.61 7.61
C PHE A 107 -25.45 9.77 6.35
N PHE A 108 -26.20 8.69 6.18
CA PHE A 108 -26.17 7.86 4.98
C PHE A 108 -27.58 7.74 4.39
N LEU A 109 -27.69 7.82 3.06
CA LEU A 109 -28.96 7.60 2.37
C LEU A 109 -29.10 6.10 2.03
N PRO A 110 -30.05 5.36 2.62
CA PRO A 110 -30.14 3.91 2.50
C PRO A 110 -30.35 3.38 1.07
N CYS A 111 -30.80 4.21 0.13
CA CYS A 111 -31.05 3.81 -1.26
C CYS A 111 -29.93 4.17 -2.25
N LEU A 112 -29.06 5.13 -1.91
CA LEU A 112 -28.09 5.71 -2.84
C LEU A 112 -26.65 5.58 -2.36
N ASP A 113 -26.45 5.48 -1.05
CA ASP A 113 -25.14 5.48 -0.42
C ASP A 113 -24.78 4.06 0.05
N THR A 114 -23.65 3.56 -0.43
CA THR A 114 -22.99 2.36 0.10
C THR A 114 -21.85 2.80 1.00
N TYR A 115 -21.76 2.24 2.21
CA TYR A 115 -20.65 2.53 3.12
C TYR A 115 -19.75 1.31 3.28
N HIS A 116 -18.43 1.54 3.25
CA HIS A 116 -17.42 0.55 3.59
C HIS A 116 -16.68 0.99 4.84
N LYS A 117 -16.60 0.09 5.82
CA LYS A 117 -15.87 0.31 7.06
C LYS A 117 -14.51 -0.36 6.97
N VAL A 118 -13.48 0.37 7.32
CA VAL A 118 -12.10 -0.11 7.37
C VAL A 118 -11.58 0.09 8.78
N ASP A 119 -11.07 -0.99 9.39
CA ASP A 119 -10.48 -0.94 10.73
C ASP A 119 -9.00 -0.52 10.63
N LEU A 120 -8.62 0.51 11.38
CA LEU A 120 -7.24 1.00 11.43
C LEU A 120 -6.36 0.27 12.46
N ARG A 121 -6.93 -0.66 13.22
CA ARG A 121 -6.20 -1.42 14.23
C ARG A 121 -5.13 -2.32 13.62
N LEU A 122 -4.17 -2.71 14.47
CA LEU A 122 -3.17 -3.70 14.14
C LEU A 122 -3.85 -5.04 13.85
N GLN A 123 -3.58 -5.61 12.68
CA GLN A 123 -4.04 -6.92 12.26
C GLN A 123 -2.86 -7.86 12.09
N THR A 124 -3.10 -9.13 12.41
CA THR A 124 -2.14 -10.22 12.26
C THR A 124 -2.50 -11.04 11.04
N LEU A 125 -1.52 -11.32 10.18
CA LEU A 125 -1.65 -12.23 9.06
C LEU A 125 -0.62 -13.35 9.20
N GLU A 126 -1.13 -14.58 9.30
CA GLU A 126 -0.34 -15.80 9.26
C GLU A 126 -0.02 -16.14 7.80
N ILE A 127 1.25 -16.37 7.51
CA ILE A 127 1.69 -16.80 6.18
C ILE A 127 1.87 -18.32 6.21
N PRO A 128 1.28 -19.08 5.26
CA PRO A 128 1.41 -20.52 5.29
C PRO A 128 2.87 -20.94 5.10
N PHE A 129 3.19 -22.14 5.56
CA PHE A 129 4.53 -22.70 5.46
C PHE A 129 4.96 -22.87 4.00
N HIS A 130 6.22 -22.50 3.71
CA HIS A 130 6.81 -22.71 2.40
C HIS A 130 8.23 -23.25 2.51
N GLU A 131 8.55 -24.17 1.61
CA GLU A 131 9.89 -24.70 1.43
C GLU A 131 10.74 -23.70 0.63
N VAL A 132 11.88 -23.32 1.19
CA VAL A 132 12.84 -22.42 0.55
C VAL A 132 14.24 -23.01 0.59
N VAL A 133 14.95 -22.82 -0.53
CA VAL A 133 16.35 -23.22 -0.68
C VAL A 133 17.22 -21.99 -0.42
N THR A 134 18.12 -22.11 0.54
CA THR A 134 19.08 -21.06 0.90
C THR A 134 20.28 -21.04 -0.04
N LYS A 135 21.14 -20.02 0.09
CA LYS A 135 22.38 -19.88 -0.70
C LYS A 135 23.29 -21.12 -0.62
N ASP A 136 23.29 -21.80 0.52
CA ASP A 136 24.15 -22.96 0.79
C ASP A 136 23.50 -24.30 0.41
N MET A 137 22.45 -24.28 -0.42
CA MET A 137 21.71 -25.46 -0.87
C MET A 137 21.03 -26.25 0.27
N PHE A 138 20.83 -25.63 1.42
CA PHE A 138 20.00 -26.19 2.48
C PHE A 138 18.53 -25.87 2.22
N ILE A 139 17.70 -26.90 2.36
CA ILE A 139 16.24 -26.84 2.32
C ILE A 139 15.74 -26.58 3.74
N MET A 140 14.93 -25.55 3.92
CA MET A 140 14.25 -25.26 5.19
C MET A 140 12.79 -24.92 4.96
N GLU A 141 11.96 -25.28 5.95
CA GLU A 141 10.58 -24.86 6.04
C GLU A 141 10.49 -23.66 6.98
N ILE A 142 9.74 -22.64 6.55
CA ILE A 142 9.60 -21.40 7.31
C ILE A 142 8.13 -21.06 7.46
N ASP A 143 7.80 -20.68 8.68
CA ASP A 143 6.53 -20.07 9.08
C ASP A 143 6.81 -18.64 9.55
N ALA A 144 5.89 -17.73 9.27
CA ALA A 144 6.05 -16.31 9.57
C ALA A 144 4.71 -15.63 9.88
N ILE A 145 4.76 -14.60 10.73
CA ILE A 145 3.61 -13.78 11.10
C ILE A 145 3.91 -12.32 10.79
N CYS A 146 2.99 -11.66 10.07
CA CYS A 146 3.09 -10.26 9.72
C CYS A 146 2.06 -9.44 10.51
N TYR A 147 2.55 -8.39 11.19
CA TYR A 147 1.74 -7.40 11.88
C TYR A 147 1.68 -6.12 11.04
N TYR A 148 0.49 -5.77 10.58
CA TYR A 148 0.26 -4.59 9.76
C TYR A 148 -0.95 -3.81 10.24
N ARG A 149 -0.97 -2.51 9.95
CA ARG A 149 -2.12 -1.63 10.19
C ARG A 149 -2.43 -0.85 8.94
N MET A 150 -3.68 -0.44 8.80
CA MET A 150 -4.12 0.39 7.67
C MET A 150 -3.92 1.86 8.04
N GLU A 151 -3.28 2.65 7.17
CA GLU A 151 -3.11 4.10 7.38
C GLU A 151 -4.10 4.91 6.54
N ASN A 152 -4.27 4.53 5.27
CA ASN A 152 -5.12 5.25 4.32
C ASN A 152 -6.20 4.33 3.74
N ALA A 153 -7.41 4.40 4.30
CA ALA A 153 -8.54 3.57 3.86
C ALA A 153 -8.94 3.85 2.40
N SER A 154 -8.86 5.10 1.93
CA SER A 154 -9.25 5.48 0.57
C SER A 154 -8.31 4.88 -0.50
N LEU A 155 -7.00 4.92 -0.25
CA LEU A 155 -6.02 4.28 -1.13
C LEU A 155 -6.21 2.78 -1.13
N LEU A 156 -6.38 2.19 0.05
CA LEU A 156 -6.55 0.75 0.23
C LEU A 156 -7.74 0.18 -0.55
N LEU A 157 -8.92 0.81 -0.47
CA LEU A 157 -10.09 0.36 -1.23
C LEU A 157 -9.94 0.51 -2.75
N ASN A 158 -9.20 1.52 -3.20
CA ASN A 158 -8.99 1.76 -4.63
C ASN A 158 -7.92 0.83 -5.21
N SER A 159 -6.91 0.46 -4.42
CA SER A 159 -5.78 -0.35 -4.87
C SER A 159 -6.04 -1.86 -4.78
N LEU A 160 -6.77 -2.33 -3.77
CA LEU A 160 -6.87 -3.75 -3.45
C LEU A 160 -8.31 -4.20 -3.18
N ALA A 161 -8.76 -5.23 -3.91
CA ALA A 161 -10.04 -5.90 -3.62
C ALA A 161 -9.95 -6.83 -2.39
N HIS A 162 -8.82 -7.54 -2.22
CA HIS A 162 -8.59 -8.49 -1.14
C HIS A 162 -7.24 -8.26 -0.46
N VAL A 163 -7.24 -7.40 0.56
CA VAL A 163 -6.02 -7.00 1.29
C VAL A 163 -5.26 -8.20 1.88
N PRO A 164 -5.87 -9.12 2.66
CA PRO A 164 -5.10 -10.17 3.34
C PRO A 164 -4.37 -11.08 2.36
N ARG A 165 -5.02 -11.46 1.25
CA ARG A 165 -4.41 -12.31 0.21
C ARG A 165 -3.25 -11.60 -0.50
N ALA A 166 -3.42 -10.33 -0.86
CA ALA A 166 -2.37 -9.58 -1.54
C ALA A 166 -1.12 -9.41 -0.65
N VAL A 167 -1.32 -9.07 0.62
CA VAL A 167 -0.23 -8.97 1.60
C VAL A 167 0.42 -10.34 1.82
N GLN A 168 -0.36 -11.42 1.93
CA GLN A 168 0.16 -12.78 2.10
C GLN A 168 1.12 -13.18 0.97
N PHE A 169 0.72 -12.97 -0.29
CA PHE A 169 1.57 -13.28 -1.44
C PHE A 169 2.81 -12.39 -1.52
N LEU A 170 2.67 -11.09 -1.18
CA LEU A 170 3.79 -10.17 -1.16
C LEU A 170 4.83 -10.57 -0.10
N VAL A 171 4.38 -10.89 1.11
CA VAL A 171 5.25 -11.37 2.20
C VAL A 171 5.96 -12.65 1.80
N GLN A 172 5.22 -13.64 1.29
CA GLN A 172 5.78 -14.91 0.84
C GLN A 172 6.87 -14.71 -0.23
N THR A 173 6.59 -13.90 -1.24
CA THR A 173 7.55 -13.65 -2.34
C THR A 173 8.79 -12.91 -1.85
N THR A 174 8.60 -11.92 -0.98
CA THR A 174 9.70 -11.11 -0.42
C THR A 174 10.58 -11.94 0.52
N MET A 175 9.96 -12.74 1.38
CA MET A 175 10.62 -13.67 2.28
C MET A 175 11.47 -14.67 1.50
N LYS A 176 10.88 -15.35 0.51
CA LYS A 176 11.59 -16.28 -0.37
C LYS A 176 12.77 -15.62 -1.09
N ARG A 177 12.58 -14.41 -1.63
CA ARG A 177 13.63 -13.67 -2.33
C ARG A 177 14.80 -13.34 -1.40
N LEU A 178 14.54 -12.82 -0.20
CA LEU A 178 15.59 -12.41 0.72
C LEU A 178 16.36 -13.62 1.29
N LEU A 179 15.66 -14.69 1.66
CA LEU A 179 16.27 -15.89 2.21
C LEU A 179 17.10 -16.68 1.20
N ALA A 180 16.72 -16.65 -0.08
CA ALA A 180 17.50 -17.28 -1.14
C ALA A 180 18.92 -16.69 -1.27
N HIS A 181 19.13 -15.45 -0.84
CA HIS A 181 20.43 -14.78 -0.87
C HIS A 181 21.24 -14.92 0.42
N ARG A 182 20.66 -15.49 1.49
CA ARG A 182 21.28 -15.63 2.81
C ARG A 182 21.72 -17.07 3.06
N SER A 183 22.75 -17.23 3.90
CA SER A 183 23.22 -18.54 4.37
C SER A 183 22.39 -19.05 5.54
N LEU A 184 22.29 -20.37 5.75
CA LEU A 184 21.53 -20.95 6.87
C LEU A 184 22.05 -20.44 8.23
N THR A 185 23.38 -20.38 8.38
CA THR A 185 24.04 -19.93 9.59
C THR A 185 23.71 -18.48 9.92
N GLU A 186 23.71 -17.61 8.90
CA GLU A 186 23.32 -16.20 9.02
C GLU A 186 21.84 -16.05 9.39
N ILE A 187 20.95 -16.87 8.82
CA ILE A 187 19.52 -16.88 9.18
C ILE A 187 19.31 -17.22 10.67
N LEU A 188 20.09 -18.15 11.21
CA LEU A 188 20.00 -18.55 12.61
C LEU A 188 20.60 -17.52 13.58
N LEU A 189 21.74 -16.92 13.22
CA LEU A 189 22.46 -15.96 14.06
C LEU A 189 21.84 -14.56 14.01
N GLU A 190 21.43 -14.11 12.82
CA GLU A 190 21.02 -12.72 12.53
C GLU A 190 19.53 -12.58 12.23
N ARG A 191 18.68 -13.42 12.84
CA ARG A 191 17.22 -13.40 12.63
C ARG A 191 16.62 -11.98 12.71
N LYS A 192 17.05 -11.17 13.69
CA LYS A 192 16.54 -9.80 13.89
C LYS A 192 16.91 -8.86 12.73
N SER A 193 18.11 -9.00 12.19
CA SER A 193 18.59 -8.20 11.05
C SER A 193 17.77 -8.52 9.80
N ILE A 194 17.60 -9.82 9.53
CA ILE A 194 16.84 -10.31 8.37
C ILE A 194 15.36 -9.91 8.48
N ALA A 195 14.76 -10.03 9.66
CA ALA A 195 13.39 -9.57 9.89
C ALA A 195 13.22 -8.07 9.61
N GLN A 196 14.22 -7.25 9.94
CA GLN A 196 14.21 -5.83 9.64
C GLN A 196 14.35 -5.57 8.13
N ASP A 197 15.23 -6.28 7.44
CA ASP A 197 15.38 -6.18 5.97
C ASP A 197 14.06 -6.54 5.25
N ILE A 198 13.39 -7.61 5.69
CA ILE A 198 12.08 -8.02 5.17
C ILE A 198 11.03 -6.95 5.41
N LYS A 199 10.97 -6.40 6.64
CA LYS A 199 10.05 -5.31 6.98
C LYS A 199 10.26 -4.10 6.07
N VAL A 200 11.50 -3.66 5.86
CA VAL A 200 11.80 -2.50 5.01
C VAL A 200 11.41 -2.75 3.56
N ALA A 201 11.72 -3.94 3.02
CA ALA A 201 11.34 -4.31 1.67
C ALA A 201 9.82 -4.38 1.47
N LEU A 202 9.08 -4.86 2.48
CA LEU A 202 7.62 -4.89 2.47
C LEU A 202 7.01 -3.51 2.55
N ASP A 203 7.48 -2.69 3.51
CA ASP A 203 6.95 -1.36 3.78
C ASP A 203 7.02 -0.46 2.55
N ALA A 204 8.10 -0.56 1.76
CA ALA A 204 8.28 0.20 0.51
C ALA A 204 7.15 -0.06 -0.51
N VAL A 205 6.66 -1.30 -0.60
CA VAL A 205 5.57 -1.66 -1.53
C VAL A 205 4.20 -1.38 -0.90
N THR A 206 4.02 -1.71 0.38
CA THR A 206 2.72 -1.60 1.06
C THR A 206 2.31 -0.14 1.31
N CYS A 207 3.26 0.79 1.39
CA CYS A 207 2.98 2.23 1.49
C CYS A 207 2.12 2.74 0.32
N ILE A 208 2.34 2.22 -0.90
CA ILE A 208 1.55 2.59 -2.10
C ILE A 208 0.08 2.18 -1.93
N TRP A 209 -0.19 1.10 -1.20
CA TRP A 209 -1.53 0.61 -0.90
C TRP A 209 -2.16 1.24 0.35
N GLY A 210 -1.44 2.11 1.06
CA GLY A 210 -1.90 2.70 2.32
C GLY A 210 -1.84 1.75 3.52
N ILE A 211 -0.93 0.78 3.49
CA ILE A 211 -0.71 -0.20 4.57
C ILE A 211 0.67 0.00 5.18
N LYS A 212 0.74 0.04 6.51
CA LYS A 212 1.99 0.14 7.27
C LYS A 212 2.31 -1.17 7.96
N VAL A 213 3.51 -1.69 7.74
CA VAL A 213 3.99 -2.92 8.39
C VAL A 213 4.72 -2.54 9.68
N GLU A 214 4.24 -3.02 10.82
CA GLU A 214 4.81 -2.72 12.13
C GLU A 214 5.91 -3.73 12.48
N ARG A 215 5.69 -5.02 12.19
CA ARG A 215 6.64 -6.09 12.53
C ARG A 215 6.41 -7.33 11.69
N THR A 216 7.49 -8.06 11.42
CA THR A 216 7.48 -9.41 10.83
C THR A 216 8.28 -10.34 11.74
N GLU A 217 7.72 -11.51 12.06
CA GLU A 217 8.34 -12.56 12.90
C GLU A 217 8.48 -13.88 12.15
#